data_AF-A0A9X5X775-F1
#
_entry.id   AF-A0A9X5X775-F1
#
_cell.length_a   1.000
_cell.length_b   1.000
_cell.length_c   1.000
_cell.angle_alpha   90.00
_cell.angle_beta   90.00
_cell.angle_gamma   90.00
#
_symmetry.space_group_name_H-M   'P 1'
#
loop_
_entity.id
_entity.type
_entity.pdbx_description
1 polymer ?
#
loop_
_entity_poly.entity_id
_entity_poly.type
_entity_poly.pdbx_seq_one_letter_code
_entity_poly.pdbx_strand_id
1 'polypeptide(L)'
;MDPVAGRPGGPEQVWATAQPAIEYRRQVAKDELPEGFAYDPDSFELRFGQGAFGPVTQEMRSYQVSGQNVLDGWLKRRTGPPSRRAVSQLDHIRPTRWRPAWSEELQYVLAVLWHLVELQPAQRELLDGVLMSPLVSVSELQRRNVLPVPDSARRSAPAPIQADPIPGTEAIDAREPHDVRPLTAERDSPVTAPTARARRGGEADATQAARRKRRDP
;
A
#
# COMPACT_ATOMS: atom_id res chain seq x y z
N MET A 1 -26.45 15.37 13.54
CA MET A 1 -25.43 14.31 13.61
C MET A 1 -25.47 13.77 15.02
N ASP A 2 -25.84 12.50 15.20
CA ASP A 2 -26.29 11.93 16.47
C ASP A 2 -25.11 11.28 17.26
N PRO A 3 -24.78 11.76 18.48
CA PRO A 3 -23.71 11.21 19.30
C PRO A 3 -24.02 9.83 19.91
N VAL A 4 -25.25 9.31 19.78
CA VAL A 4 -25.67 8.03 20.40
C VAL A 4 -25.08 6.79 19.70
N ALA A 5 -24.58 6.90 18.47
CA ALA A 5 -24.07 5.76 17.70
C ALA A 5 -22.59 5.38 17.96
N GLY A 6 -21.92 6.02 18.93
CA GLY A 6 -20.49 5.75 19.22
C GLY A 6 -19.54 6.07 18.06
N ARG A 7 -20.03 6.71 16.99
CA ARG A 7 -19.23 7.15 15.86
C ARG A 7 -18.61 8.50 16.20
N PRO A 8 -17.27 8.63 16.20
CA PRO A 8 -16.60 9.88 16.55
C PRO A 8 -17.00 11.02 15.61
N GLY A 9 -17.04 12.24 16.15
CA GLY A 9 -17.59 13.46 15.53
C GLY A 9 -16.75 14.07 14.40
N GLY A 10 -16.25 13.24 13.49
CA GLY A 10 -15.41 13.65 12.36
C GLY A 10 -13.91 13.41 12.60
N PRO A 11 -13.09 13.56 11.54
CA PRO A 11 -11.67 13.21 11.56
C PRO A 11 -10.90 13.98 12.65
N GLU A 12 -11.11 15.28 12.81
CA GLU A 12 -10.41 16.08 13.85
C GLU A 12 -10.62 15.53 15.26
N GLN A 13 -11.83 15.05 15.57
CA GLN A 13 -12.13 14.53 16.91
C GLN A 13 -11.55 13.13 17.13
N VAL A 14 -11.43 12.31 16.08
CA VAL A 14 -10.73 11.01 16.13
C VAL A 14 -9.26 11.22 16.50
N TRP A 15 -8.60 12.18 15.84
CA TRP A 15 -7.18 12.44 16.06
C TRP A 15 -6.89 13.19 17.36
N ALA A 16 -7.81 14.03 17.84
CA ALA A 16 -7.66 14.74 19.11
C ALA A 16 -7.61 13.78 20.33
N THR A 17 -8.19 12.58 20.20
CA THR A 17 -8.17 11.55 21.24
C THR A 17 -7.14 10.45 21.00
N ALA A 18 -6.43 10.47 19.87
CA ALA A 18 -5.40 9.50 19.56
C ALA A 18 -4.20 9.69 20.50
N GLN A 19 -3.91 8.66 21.29
CA GLN A 19 -2.77 8.60 22.20
C GLN A 19 -1.78 7.55 21.69
N PRO A 20 -0.47 7.72 21.85
CA PRO A 20 0.18 8.96 22.28
C PRO A 20 0.05 10.02 21.19
N ALA A 21 -0.02 11.27 21.61
CA ALA A 21 0.11 12.38 20.68
C ALA A 21 1.52 12.36 20.07
N ILE A 22 1.62 12.14 18.76
CA ILE A 22 2.87 12.30 18.03
C ILE A 22 3.17 13.79 17.98
N GLU A 23 4.32 14.23 18.47
CA GLU A 23 4.72 15.62 18.49
C GLU A 23 5.57 15.96 17.27
N TYR A 24 5.28 17.10 16.65
CA TYR A 24 6.15 17.71 15.66
C TYR A 24 7.20 18.58 16.36
N ARG A 25 8.18 17.92 16.99
CA ARG A 25 9.15 18.54 17.91
C ARG A 25 10.02 19.61 17.25
N ARG A 26 10.35 19.45 15.97
CA ARG A 26 11.16 20.42 15.22
C ARG A 26 10.63 20.58 13.81
N GLN A 27 10.48 21.83 13.37
CA GLN A 27 9.97 22.12 12.05
C GLN A 27 10.98 21.81 10.94
N VAL A 28 10.49 21.20 9.86
CA VAL A 28 11.18 21.08 8.58
C VAL A 28 11.35 22.47 7.97
N ALA A 29 12.54 22.76 7.44
CA ALA A 29 12.82 24.04 6.81
C ALA A 29 11.96 24.26 5.56
N LYS A 30 11.45 25.49 5.37
CA LYS A 30 10.51 25.84 4.30
C LYS A 30 11.09 25.71 2.89
N ASP A 31 12.41 25.83 2.74
CA ASP A 31 13.11 25.80 1.45
C ASP A 31 13.84 24.48 1.20
N GLU A 32 13.58 23.47 2.05
CA GLU A 32 14.14 22.12 1.90
C GLU A 32 13.09 21.18 1.29
N LEU A 33 13.57 20.16 0.56
CA LEU A 33 12.76 19.03 0.11
C LEU A 33 13.50 17.74 0.47
N PRO A 34 13.33 17.22 1.70
CA PRO A 34 14.14 16.08 2.13
C PRO A 34 13.71 14.77 1.42
N GLU A 35 14.68 13.91 1.15
CA GLU A 35 14.50 12.72 0.30
C GLU A 35 14.32 11.42 1.11
N GLY A 36 14.59 11.45 2.41
CA GLY A 36 14.54 10.26 3.26
C GLY A 36 14.34 10.55 4.73
N PHE A 37 13.97 9.50 5.47
CA PHE A 37 13.87 9.51 6.93
C PHE A 37 15.13 8.91 7.56
N ALA A 38 15.63 9.58 8.59
CA ALA A 38 16.56 8.99 9.56
C ALA A 38 15.77 8.65 10.84
N TYR A 39 16.08 7.52 11.47
CA TYR A 39 15.44 7.13 12.71
C TYR A 39 16.51 6.95 13.79
N ASP A 40 16.25 7.54 14.95
CA ASP A 40 17.09 7.42 16.14
C ASP A 40 16.35 6.57 17.19
N PRO A 41 16.81 5.32 17.43
CA PRO A 41 16.16 4.42 18.37
C PRO A 41 16.33 4.87 19.84
N ASP A 42 17.37 5.65 20.15
CA ASP A 42 17.67 6.04 21.53
C ASP A 42 16.73 7.16 22.01
N SER A 43 16.37 8.07 21.11
CA SER A 43 15.46 9.19 21.39
C SER A 43 14.01 8.93 20.97
N PHE A 44 13.73 7.79 20.31
CA PHE A 44 12.45 7.48 19.67
C PHE A 44 12.01 8.58 18.68
N GLU A 45 12.97 9.09 17.90
CA GLU A 45 12.74 10.19 16.97
C GLU A 45 12.88 9.78 15.52
N LEU A 46 11.88 10.18 14.73
CA LEU A 46 11.96 10.20 13.28
C LEU A 46 12.43 11.57 12.82
N ARG A 47 13.62 11.62 12.23
CA ARG A 47 14.25 12.83 11.70
C ARG A 47 14.07 12.91 10.20
N PHE A 48 13.79 14.11 9.72
CA PHE A 48 13.49 14.37 8.32
C PHE A 48 14.00 15.76 7.91
N GLY A 49 15.11 15.82 7.17
CA GLY A 49 15.84 17.09 6.97
C GLY A 49 16.20 17.71 8.33
N GLN A 50 15.82 18.96 8.53
CA GLN A 50 15.89 19.61 9.85
C GLN A 50 14.69 19.33 10.77
N GLY A 51 13.67 18.58 10.34
CA GLY A 51 12.52 18.25 11.17
C GLY A 51 12.73 17.03 12.07
N ALA A 52 11.95 16.95 13.14
CA ALA A 52 11.93 15.82 14.07
C ALA A 52 10.51 15.55 14.57
N PHE A 53 10.16 14.26 14.67
CA PHE A 53 8.86 13.75 15.12
C PHE A 53 9.07 12.67 16.17
N GLY A 54 8.25 12.65 17.21
CA GLY A 54 8.33 11.63 18.26
C GLY A 54 7.13 11.65 19.20
N PRO A 55 6.84 10.58 19.95
CA PRO A 55 7.60 9.32 19.98
C PRO A 55 7.26 8.43 18.78
N VAL A 56 8.28 7.87 18.13
CA VAL A 56 8.15 6.88 17.05
C VAL A 56 8.88 5.62 17.49
N THR A 57 8.21 4.47 17.50
CA THR A 57 8.86 3.19 17.82
C THR A 57 9.53 2.58 16.59
N GLN A 58 10.39 1.58 16.81
CA GLN A 58 11.04 0.85 15.72
C GLN A 58 10.02 0.10 14.85
N GLU A 59 8.95 -0.42 15.45
CA GLU A 59 7.83 -1.09 14.78
C GLU A 59 7.09 -0.12 13.86
N MET A 60 6.82 1.10 14.33
CA MET A 60 6.21 2.15 13.50
C MET A 60 7.12 2.52 12.32
N ARG A 61 8.43 2.72 12.56
CA ARG A 61 9.39 3.06 11.49
C ARG A 61 9.48 1.97 10.43
N SER A 62 9.49 0.71 10.86
CA SER A 62 9.67 -0.47 10.02
C SER A 62 8.37 -1.06 9.47
N TYR A 63 7.22 -0.45 9.77
CA TYR A 63 5.90 -0.95 9.40
C TYR A 63 5.75 -1.13 7.88
N GLN A 64 5.29 -2.32 7.49
CA GLN A 64 5.21 -2.74 6.09
C GLN A 64 3.84 -3.32 5.76
N VAL A 65 3.36 -3.00 4.55
CA VAL A 65 2.20 -3.63 3.93
C VAL A 65 2.66 -4.27 2.64
N SER A 66 2.41 -5.57 2.48
CA SER A 66 2.85 -6.34 1.29
C SER A 66 4.35 -6.19 0.99
N GLY A 67 5.18 -6.11 2.04
CA GLY A 67 6.64 -5.94 1.91
C GLY A 67 7.09 -4.54 1.48
N GLN A 68 6.23 -3.52 1.57
CA GLN A 68 6.57 -2.12 1.28
C GLN A 68 6.46 -1.28 2.54
N ASN A 69 7.52 -0.51 2.85
CA ASN A 69 7.51 0.38 4.01
C ASN A 69 6.55 1.55 3.78
N VAL A 70 5.63 1.75 4.72
CA VAL A 70 4.54 2.73 4.57
C VAL A 70 5.07 4.16 4.57
N LEU A 71 6.01 4.48 5.48
CA LEU A 71 6.59 5.82 5.58
C LEU A 71 7.41 6.17 4.34
N ASP A 72 8.29 5.27 3.91
CA ASP A 72 9.12 5.49 2.72
C ASP A 72 8.25 5.64 1.46
N GLY A 73 7.20 4.82 1.34
CA GLY A 73 6.22 4.94 0.26
C GLY A 73 5.41 6.22 0.30
N TRP A 74 5.02 6.68 1.49
CA TRP A 74 4.32 7.95 1.69
C TRP A 74 5.19 9.15 1.28
N LEU A 75 6.47 9.14 1.64
CA LEU A 75 7.43 10.20 1.31
C LEU A 75 7.75 10.20 -0.18
N LYS A 76 8.07 9.04 -0.76
CA LYS A 76 8.39 8.88 -2.18
C LYS A 76 7.31 9.43 -3.10
N ARG A 77 6.03 9.33 -2.73
CA ARG A 77 4.93 9.91 -3.52
C ARG A 77 4.95 11.45 -3.57
N ARG A 78 5.53 12.11 -2.56
CA ARG A 78 5.60 13.58 -2.44
C ARG A 78 6.90 14.16 -2.96
N THR A 79 8.03 13.53 -2.65
CA THR A 79 9.37 14.07 -2.95
C THR A 79 10.15 13.27 -3.99
N GLY A 80 9.65 12.08 -4.37
CA GLY A 80 10.35 11.21 -5.31
C GLY A 80 10.34 11.75 -6.76
N PRO A 81 11.31 11.29 -7.57
CA PRO A 81 11.39 11.67 -8.99
C PRO A 81 10.15 11.18 -9.76
N PRO A 82 9.86 11.78 -10.94
CA PRO A 82 8.75 11.33 -11.78
C PRO A 82 8.87 9.84 -12.07
N SER A 83 7.72 9.17 -12.10
CA SER A 83 7.66 7.76 -12.47
C SER A 83 8.31 7.56 -13.84
N ARG A 84 9.02 6.44 -14.04
CA ARG A 84 9.50 6.05 -15.37
C ARG A 84 8.36 5.87 -16.40
N ARG A 85 7.11 5.82 -15.93
CA ARG A 85 5.89 5.78 -16.72
C ARG A 85 5.17 7.14 -16.80
N ALA A 86 5.85 8.25 -16.51
CA ALA A 86 5.30 9.58 -16.75
C ALA A 86 5.07 9.75 -18.26
N VAL A 87 3.82 10.00 -18.66
CA VAL A 87 3.42 10.10 -20.07
C VAL A 87 3.00 11.53 -20.42
N SER A 88 2.62 12.34 -19.42
CA SER A 88 2.13 13.70 -19.60
C SER A 88 3.12 14.74 -19.09
N GLN A 89 3.15 15.92 -19.71
CA GLN A 89 3.90 17.09 -19.20
C GLN A 89 3.49 17.46 -17.76
N LEU A 90 2.24 17.17 -17.38
CA LEU A 90 1.76 17.38 -16.01
C LEU A 90 2.46 16.49 -14.98
N ASP A 91 2.95 15.31 -15.36
CA ASP A 91 3.63 14.37 -14.44
C ASP A 91 4.97 14.92 -13.92
N HIS A 92 5.53 15.89 -14.64
CA HIS A 92 6.77 16.60 -14.32
C HIS A 92 6.55 17.80 -13.41
N ILE A 93 5.31 18.28 -13.23
CA ILE A 93 5.00 19.35 -12.30
C ILE A 93 5.05 18.77 -10.89
N ARG A 94 6.11 19.11 -10.14
CA ARG A 94 6.37 18.59 -8.80
C ARG A 94 6.60 19.72 -7.81
N PRO A 95 6.29 19.50 -6.52
CA PRO A 95 6.66 20.44 -5.48
C PRO A 95 8.19 20.55 -5.37
N THR A 96 8.68 21.79 -5.27
CA THR A 96 10.11 22.08 -5.09
C THR A 96 10.49 22.31 -3.62
N ARG A 97 9.50 22.43 -2.74
CA ARG A 97 9.66 22.77 -1.33
C ARG A 97 8.69 22.02 -0.45
N TRP A 98 9.09 21.81 0.80
CA TRP A 98 8.24 21.20 1.81
C TRP A 98 7.04 22.08 2.15
N ARG A 99 5.85 21.49 2.17
CA ARG A 99 4.60 22.19 2.53
C ARG A 99 4.30 21.94 4.01
N PRO A 100 3.95 22.97 4.81
CA PRO A 100 3.60 22.78 6.22
C PRO A 100 2.52 21.72 6.47
N ALA A 101 1.50 21.67 5.60
CA ALA A 101 0.43 20.67 5.66
C ALA A 101 0.95 19.21 5.59
N TRP A 102 2.09 18.97 4.95
CA TRP A 102 2.65 17.61 4.89
C TRP A 102 3.26 17.15 6.21
N SER A 103 3.75 18.08 7.04
CA SER A 103 4.21 17.73 8.39
C SER A 103 3.04 17.29 9.27
N GLU A 104 1.90 17.96 9.14
CA GLU A 104 0.67 17.61 9.83
C GLU A 104 0.12 16.27 9.33
N GLU A 105 0.10 16.06 8.01
CA GLU A 105 -0.24 14.75 7.43
C GLU A 105 0.69 13.63 7.93
N LEU A 106 2.01 13.89 8.05
CA LEU A 106 2.96 12.91 8.57
C LEU A 106 2.68 12.58 10.04
N GLN A 107 2.33 13.57 10.85
CA GLN A 107 1.93 13.38 12.24
C GLN A 107 0.72 12.44 12.34
N TYR A 108 -0.31 12.64 11.50
CA TYR A 108 -1.46 11.73 11.45
C TYR A 108 -1.09 10.33 10.97
N VAL A 109 -0.23 10.20 9.97
CA VAL A 109 0.25 8.88 9.51
C VAL A 109 0.96 8.14 10.63
N LEU A 110 1.82 8.83 11.38
CA LEU A 110 2.50 8.23 12.53
C LEU A 110 1.52 7.81 13.63
N ALA A 111 0.51 8.62 13.93
CA ALA A 111 -0.54 8.25 14.88
C ALA A 111 -1.31 6.99 14.44
N VAL A 112 -1.66 6.89 13.15
CA VAL A 112 -2.28 5.68 12.59
C VAL A 112 -1.36 4.46 12.73
N LEU A 113 -0.07 4.60 12.40
CA LEU A 113 0.88 3.51 12.50
C LEU A 113 1.04 3.03 13.94
N TRP A 114 1.04 3.94 14.91
CA TRP A 114 1.04 3.57 16.33
C TRP A 114 -0.17 2.68 16.66
N HIS A 115 -1.39 3.11 16.31
CA HIS A 115 -2.59 2.33 16.56
C HIS A 115 -2.59 0.96 15.86
N LEU A 116 -2.06 0.90 14.64
CA LEU A 116 -1.94 -0.36 13.91
C LEU A 116 -0.96 -1.33 14.57
N VAL A 117 0.16 -0.81 15.09
CA VAL A 117 1.13 -1.62 15.84
C VAL A 117 0.50 -2.16 17.12
N GLU A 118 -0.19 -1.32 17.88
CA GLU A 118 -0.87 -1.73 19.13
C GLU A 118 -1.98 -2.76 18.89
N LEU A 119 -2.71 -2.66 17.78
CA LEU A 119 -3.77 -3.61 17.44
C LEU A 119 -3.25 -4.94 16.88
N GLN A 120 -1.99 -4.99 16.44
CA GLN A 120 -1.44 -6.14 15.73
C GLN A 120 -1.50 -7.46 16.52
N PRO A 121 -1.24 -7.51 17.85
CA PRO A 121 -1.36 -8.74 18.63
C PRO A 121 -2.79 -9.29 18.64
N ALA A 122 -3.78 -8.43 18.90
CA ALA A 122 -5.19 -8.83 18.91
C ALA A 122 -5.67 -9.29 17.53
N GLN A 123 -5.22 -8.62 16.46
CA GLN A 123 -5.50 -9.04 15.09
C GLN A 123 -4.90 -10.41 14.76
N ARG A 124 -3.69 -10.70 15.25
CA ARG A 124 -3.05 -12.01 15.07
C ARG A 124 -3.82 -13.11 15.79
N GLU A 125 -4.17 -12.89 17.05
CA GLU A 125 -4.96 -13.85 17.83
C GLU A 125 -6.32 -14.14 17.16
N LEU A 126 -7.00 -13.10 16.69
CA LEU A 126 -8.25 -13.25 15.95
C LEU A 126 -8.05 -14.06 14.66
N LEU A 127 -7.01 -13.73 13.89
CA LEU A 127 -6.69 -14.44 12.65
C LEU A 127 -6.38 -15.92 12.92
N ASP A 128 -5.58 -16.21 13.94
CA ASP A 128 -5.25 -17.58 14.34
C ASP A 128 -6.51 -18.34 14.75
N GLY A 129 -7.41 -17.71 15.53
CA GLY A 129 -8.71 -18.29 15.88
C GLY A 129 -9.58 -18.60 14.66
N VAL A 130 -9.61 -17.71 13.67
CA VAL A 130 -10.33 -17.93 12.40
C VAL A 130 -9.70 -19.06 11.59
N LEU A 131 -8.37 -19.10 11.49
CA LEU A 131 -7.65 -20.14 10.74
C LEU A 131 -7.80 -21.52 11.37
N MET A 132 -7.92 -21.60 12.70
CA MET A 132 -8.14 -22.85 13.42
C MET A 132 -9.63 -23.24 13.52
N SER A 133 -10.53 -22.38 13.04
CA SER A 133 -11.97 -22.66 13.10
C SER A 133 -12.38 -23.74 12.10
N PRO A 134 -13.37 -24.60 12.45
CA PRO A 134 -13.87 -25.62 11.53
C PRO A 134 -14.36 -25.02 10.22
N LEU A 135 -13.96 -25.63 9.10
CA LEU A 135 -14.50 -25.27 7.79
C LEU A 135 -15.98 -25.66 7.71
N VAL A 136 -16.80 -24.78 7.14
CA VAL A 136 -18.21 -25.08 6.88
C VAL A 136 -18.30 -25.99 5.66
N SER A 137 -18.83 -27.20 5.85
CA SER A 137 -18.96 -28.18 4.77
C SER A 137 -20.16 -27.88 3.87
N VAL A 138 -20.12 -28.39 2.63
CA VAL A 138 -21.26 -28.30 1.70
C VAL A 138 -22.52 -28.92 2.30
N SER A 139 -22.37 -30.06 2.97
CA SER A 139 -23.48 -30.76 3.64
C SER A 139 -24.10 -29.91 4.76
N GLU A 140 -23.30 -29.13 5.49
CA GLU A 140 -23.80 -28.20 6.50
C GLU A 140 -24.58 -27.05 5.87
N LEU A 141 -24.09 -26.49 4.76
CA LEU A 141 -24.80 -25.44 4.03
C LEU A 141 -26.13 -25.94 3.44
N GLN A 142 -26.18 -27.19 2.98
CA GLN A 142 -27.41 -27.84 2.50
C GLN A 142 -28.40 -28.08 3.66
N ARG A 143 -27.94 -28.62 4.80
CA ARG A 143 -28.78 -28.80 6.00
C ARG A 143 -29.39 -27.48 6.47
N ARG A 144 -28.64 -26.38 6.37
CA ARG A 144 -29.09 -25.03 6.76
C ARG A 144 -29.92 -24.33 5.68
N ASN A 145 -30.22 -24.98 4.55
CA ASN A 145 -30.92 -24.40 3.40
C ASN A 145 -30.26 -23.12 2.83
N VAL A 146 -28.94 -22.99 3.01
CA VAL A 146 -28.14 -21.95 2.33
C VAL A 146 -27.84 -22.37 0.89
N LEU A 147 -27.60 -23.67 0.69
CA LEU A 147 -27.50 -24.30 -0.62
C LEU A 147 -28.73 -25.16 -0.92
N PRO A 148 -29.16 -25.29 -2.19
CA PRO A 148 -28.53 -24.71 -3.38
C PRO A 148 -28.78 -23.19 -3.52
N VAL A 149 -27.83 -22.47 -4.10
CA VAL A 149 -27.99 -21.03 -4.41
C VAL A 149 -29.19 -20.85 -5.36
N PRO A 150 -30.14 -19.96 -5.05
CA PRO A 150 -31.29 -19.69 -5.92
C PRO A 150 -30.83 -19.08 -7.26
N ASP A 151 -31.53 -19.39 -8.35
CA ASP A 151 -31.15 -18.97 -9.72
C ASP A 151 -31.09 -17.43 -9.87
N SER A 152 -31.86 -16.68 -9.09
CA SER A 152 -31.79 -15.23 -9.04
C SER A 152 -30.44 -14.69 -8.60
N ALA A 153 -29.75 -15.38 -7.68
CA ALA A 153 -28.44 -15.02 -7.15
C ALA A 153 -27.27 -15.60 -7.97
N ARG A 154 -27.54 -16.50 -8.92
CA ARG A 154 -26.52 -17.03 -9.86
C ARG A 154 -26.27 -16.10 -11.04
N ARG A 155 -27.16 -15.13 -11.28
CA ARG A 155 -26.93 -14.10 -12.29
C ARG A 155 -25.86 -13.14 -11.77
N SER A 156 -24.89 -12.81 -12.61
CA SER A 156 -24.07 -11.61 -12.40
C SER A 156 -25.02 -10.45 -12.11
N ALA A 157 -24.71 -9.65 -11.08
CA ALA A 157 -25.48 -8.45 -10.79
C ALA A 157 -25.73 -7.71 -12.12
N PRO A 158 -26.96 -7.26 -12.40
CA PRO A 158 -27.21 -6.45 -13.58
C PRO A 158 -26.16 -5.34 -13.59
N ALA A 159 -25.53 -5.09 -14.75
CA ALA A 159 -24.70 -3.90 -14.89
C ALA A 159 -25.50 -2.72 -14.33
N PRO A 160 -24.90 -1.86 -13.48
CA PRO A 160 -25.61 -0.73 -12.91
C PRO A 160 -26.33 -0.02 -14.05
N ILE A 161 -27.65 0.00 -13.98
CA ILE A 161 -28.47 0.73 -14.94
C ILE A 161 -27.97 2.18 -14.79
N GLN A 162 -27.34 2.73 -15.82
CA GLN A 162 -27.14 4.17 -15.95
C GLN A 162 -28.53 4.79 -16.09
N ALA A 163 -29.27 4.85 -14.99
CA ALA A 163 -30.62 5.41 -14.97
C ALA A 163 -30.55 6.93 -14.95
N ASP A 164 -29.47 7.50 -14.41
CA ASP A 164 -29.21 8.93 -14.44
C ASP A 164 -27.72 9.21 -14.70
N PRO A 165 -27.38 10.09 -15.66
CA PRO A 165 -26.02 10.62 -15.74
C PRO A 165 -25.65 11.31 -14.43
N ILE A 166 -24.39 11.20 -14.02
CA ILE A 166 -23.88 11.92 -12.84
C ILE A 166 -24.16 13.43 -13.08
N PRO A 167 -24.72 14.18 -12.11
CA PRO A 167 -24.95 15.61 -12.27
C PRO A 167 -23.67 16.32 -12.75
N GLY A 168 -23.74 17.00 -13.90
CA GLY A 168 -22.59 17.65 -14.55
C GLY A 168 -21.87 16.83 -15.64
N THR A 169 -22.27 15.58 -15.88
CA THR A 169 -21.77 14.74 -17.00
C THR A 169 -22.71 14.71 -18.21
N GLU A 170 -23.83 15.43 -18.13
CA GLU A 170 -24.91 15.45 -19.14
C GLU A 170 -24.45 15.90 -20.54
N ALA A 171 -23.34 16.63 -20.62
CA ALA A 171 -22.76 17.12 -21.87
C ALA A 171 -21.62 16.25 -22.44
N ILE A 172 -21.22 15.19 -21.73
CA ILE A 172 -20.08 14.35 -22.16
C ILE A 172 -20.50 13.36 -23.25
N ASP A 173 -21.68 12.75 -23.10
CA ASP A 173 -22.26 11.84 -24.12
C ASP A 173 -22.81 12.61 -25.34
N ALA A 174 -23.19 13.88 -25.15
CA ALA A 174 -23.67 14.75 -26.23
C ALA A 174 -22.53 15.40 -27.04
N ARG A 175 -21.27 15.24 -26.62
CA ARG A 175 -20.13 15.74 -27.38
C ARG A 175 -19.89 14.75 -28.53
N GLU A 176 -20.08 15.21 -29.78
CA GLU A 176 -19.69 14.40 -30.94
C GLU A 176 -18.26 13.88 -30.70
N PRO A 177 -18.04 12.56 -30.79
CA PRO A 177 -16.73 11.98 -30.59
C PRO A 177 -15.78 12.72 -31.51
N HIS A 178 -14.84 13.46 -30.91
CA HIS A 178 -13.84 14.17 -31.68
C HIS A 178 -13.14 13.12 -32.53
N ASP A 179 -12.89 13.43 -33.80
CA ASP A 179 -12.30 12.51 -34.76
C ASP A 179 -10.91 12.09 -34.25
N VAL A 180 -10.89 11.03 -33.45
CA VAL A 180 -9.66 10.45 -32.93
C VAL A 180 -9.07 9.75 -34.12
N ARG A 181 -8.13 10.41 -34.81
CA ARG A 181 -7.29 9.75 -35.79
C ARG A 181 -6.75 8.48 -35.12
N PRO A 182 -7.16 7.28 -35.55
CA PRO A 182 -6.60 6.08 -34.98
C PRO A 182 -5.10 6.18 -35.18
N LEU A 183 -4.34 5.98 -34.10
CA LEU A 183 -2.93 5.71 -34.21
C LEU A 183 -2.83 4.41 -35.00
N THR A 184 -2.72 4.51 -36.32
CA THR A 184 -2.19 3.44 -37.14
C THR A 184 -0.83 3.15 -36.54
N ALA A 185 -0.72 2.01 -35.86
CA ALA A 185 0.57 1.46 -35.50
C ALA A 185 1.30 1.23 -36.82
N GLU A 186 2.13 2.20 -37.20
CA GLU A 186 3.09 2.05 -38.27
C GLU A 186 4.05 0.97 -37.77
N ARG A 187 3.79 -0.27 -38.21
CA ARG A 187 4.73 -1.38 -38.06
C ARG A 187 5.85 -1.10 -39.04
N ASP A 188 6.71 -0.15 -38.68
CA ASP A 188 7.97 0.01 -39.37
C ASP A 188 9.13 -0.52 -38.52
N SER A 189 9.81 -1.47 -39.16
CA SER A 189 11.08 -2.11 -38.85
C SER A 189 11.12 -3.20 -37.75
N PRO A 190 11.81 -4.32 -38.05
CA PRO A 190 11.81 -5.50 -37.20
C PRO A 190 12.58 -5.23 -35.91
N VAL A 191 11.93 -5.47 -34.77
CA VAL A 191 12.62 -5.72 -33.52
C VAL A 191 13.43 -6.99 -33.73
N THR A 192 14.76 -6.84 -33.80
CA THR A 192 15.71 -7.93 -33.66
C THR A 192 15.37 -8.68 -32.36
N ALA A 193 15.07 -9.97 -32.49
CA ALA A 193 14.76 -10.82 -31.35
C ALA A 193 15.85 -10.71 -30.28
N PRO A 194 15.51 -10.48 -29.00
CA PRO A 194 16.49 -10.64 -27.93
C PRO A 194 16.88 -12.11 -27.86
N THR A 195 18.17 -12.38 -28.03
CA THR A 195 18.81 -13.68 -27.89
C THR A 195 18.37 -14.33 -26.58
N ALA A 196 17.87 -15.55 -26.68
CA ALA A 196 17.51 -16.38 -25.54
C ALA A 196 18.70 -16.50 -24.59
N ARG A 197 18.58 -15.89 -23.40
CA ARG A 197 19.56 -16.07 -22.32
C ARG A 197 19.40 -17.49 -21.81
N ALA A 198 20.39 -18.33 -22.13
CA ALA A 198 20.46 -19.73 -21.70
C ALA A 198 20.25 -19.82 -20.18
N ARG A 199 19.19 -20.53 -19.77
CA ARG A 199 19.02 -21.01 -18.41
C ARG A 199 20.13 -22.01 -18.14
N ARG A 200 21.18 -21.58 -17.44
CA ARG A 200 22.21 -22.48 -16.94
C ARG A 200 21.60 -23.21 -15.74
N GLY A 201 21.13 -24.43 -15.98
CA GLY A 201 20.75 -25.37 -14.93
C GLY A 201 21.98 -25.68 -14.08
N GLY A 202 21.87 -25.44 -12.77
CA GLY A 202 22.79 -25.99 -11.79
C GLY A 202 22.41 -27.45 -11.58
N GLU A 203 23.05 -28.33 -12.35
CA GLU A 203 23.03 -29.76 -12.13
C GLU A 203 23.97 -30.09 -10.97
N ALA A 204 23.48 -30.89 -10.03
CA ALA A 204 24.17 -31.33 -8.84
C ALA A 204 25.31 -32.29 -9.23
N ASP A 205 26.55 -31.88 -9.00
CA ASP A 205 27.69 -32.80 -9.06
C ASP A 205 28.00 -33.32 -7.65
N ALA A 206 27.57 -34.55 -7.42
CA ALA A 206 27.99 -35.38 -6.31
C ALA A 206 29.34 -36.02 -6.67
N THR A 207 30.43 -35.45 -6.15
CA THR A 207 31.73 -36.14 -6.15
C THR A 207 32.19 -36.45 -4.73
N GLN A 208 32.17 -37.74 -4.45
CA GLN A 208 32.65 -38.47 -3.29
C GLN A 208 34.17 -38.39 -3.18
N ALA A 209 34.70 -37.95 -2.03
CA ALA A 209 36.14 -37.98 -1.73
C ALA A 209 36.44 -38.63 -0.37
N ALA A 210 36.86 -39.90 -0.46
CA ALA A 210 37.86 -40.63 0.33
C ALA A 210 37.96 -40.41 1.86
N ARG A 211 37.36 -41.36 2.59
CA ARG A 211 37.78 -41.82 3.93
C ARG A 211 39.25 -42.25 3.91
N ARG A 212 40.12 -41.61 4.71
CA ARG A 212 41.41 -42.18 5.12
C ARG A 212 41.27 -42.88 6.48
N LYS A 213 41.39 -44.21 6.45
CA LYS A 213 41.68 -45.06 7.61
C LYS A 213 43.07 -44.72 8.16
N ARG A 214 43.18 -44.57 9.48
CA ARG A 214 44.38 -44.96 10.24
C ARG A 214 43.95 -46.03 11.24
N ARG A 215 44.56 -47.21 11.11
CA ARG A 215 44.76 -48.25 12.15
C ARG A 215 45.98 -47.79 12.99
N ASP A 216 45.88 -47.69 14.32
CA ASP A 216 46.15 -48.72 15.36
C ASP A 216 47.63 -49.14 15.43
N PRO A 217 48.20 -49.54 16.58
CA PRO A 217 47.60 -50.34 17.67
C PRO A 217 47.25 -49.61 18.97
#